data_AF-A0A8J5GK03-F1
#
_entry.id   AF-A0A8J5GK03-F1
#
_cell.length_a   1.000
_cell.length_b   1.000
_cell.length_c   1.000
_cell.angle_alpha   90.00
_cell.angle_beta   90.00
_cell.angle_gamma   90.00
#
_symmetry.space_group_name_H-M   'P 1'
#
loop_
_entity.id
_entity.type
_entity.pdbx_description
1 polymer ?
#
loop_
_entity_poly.entity_id
_entity_poly.type
_entity_poly.pdbx_seq_one_letter_code
_entity_poly.pdbx_strand_id
1 'polypeptide(L)'
;MGNKIGRKRQVVDEQYTRPQGLYQHRGIDQKKLRKLILESKLAPCYPGCDEYALDLEECPICFWYYPSLNRSRCCMKEICTECFLQMKPPNVTRPTLCPFCKTSNYAVEYHGMKTKEEKGMEEVEEQKVIEAKIRIQQQEIQDEGKRLKKRQDTSSSRRMISAEGEIQDEAKRLKKRQDSCSSSKTIDPTDDYCNIGDTSLLVPPLDIFSTVLRSDY
;
A
#
# COMPACT_ATOMS: atom_id res chain seq x y z
N MET A 1 17.52 -14.90 37.50
CA MET A 1 17.84 -13.58 38.07
C MET A 1 17.24 -12.52 37.17
N GLY A 2 16.21 -11.80 37.63
CA GLY A 2 15.46 -10.87 36.79
C GLY A 2 16.14 -9.49 36.74
N ASN A 3 16.64 -9.09 35.58
CA ASN A 3 17.09 -7.72 35.34
C ASN A 3 15.87 -6.79 35.39
N LYS A 4 15.70 -6.08 36.49
CA LYS A 4 14.81 -4.92 36.55
C LYS A 4 15.52 -3.78 35.81
N ILE A 5 15.35 -3.74 34.49
CA ILE A 5 15.75 -2.61 33.66
C ILE A 5 14.88 -1.44 34.11
N GLY A 6 15.36 -0.67 35.08
CA GLY A 6 14.75 0.59 35.45
C GLY A 6 14.85 1.51 34.24
N ARG A 7 13.75 1.71 33.51
CA ARG A 7 13.66 2.71 32.44
C ARG A 7 14.14 4.04 33.03
N LYS A 8 15.24 4.58 32.48
CA LYS A 8 15.83 5.86 32.87
C LYS A 8 14.72 6.91 32.78
N ARG A 9 14.41 7.59 33.89
CA ARG A 9 13.35 8.62 33.92
C ARG A 9 13.65 9.65 32.83
N GLN A 10 12.73 9.81 31.89
CA GLN A 10 12.80 10.86 30.88
C GLN A 10 12.75 12.21 31.59
N VAL A 11 13.70 13.09 31.28
CA VAL A 11 13.68 14.47 31.73
C VAL A 11 12.67 15.20 30.83
N VAL A 12 11.59 15.68 31.42
CA VAL A 12 10.53 16.43 30.72
C VAL A 12 10.67 17.90 31.10
N ASP A 13 10.75 18.79 30.10
CA ASP A 13 10.80 20.23 30.36
C ASP A 13 9.52 20.73 31.05
N GLU A 14 9.68 21.70 31.94
CA GLU A 14 8.60 22.24 32.77
C GLU A 14 7.42 22.75 31.93
N GLN A 15 7.68 23.31 30.75
CA GLN A 15 6.66 23.83 29.84
C GLN A 15 5.69 22.77 29.33
N TYR A 16 6.11 21.50 29.26
CA TYR A 16 5.28 20.38 28.82
C TYR A 16 4.56 19.68 29.99
N THR A 17 4.66 20.22 31.20
CA THR A 17 3.93 19.69 32.38
C THR A 17 2.58 20.37 32.61
N ARG A 18 2.20 21.30 31.72
CA ARG A 18 0.99 22.12 31.79
C ARG A 18 0.23 22.06 30.45
N PRO A 19 -1.10 22.19 30.42
CA PRO A 19 -1.87 22.19 29.17
C PRO A 19 -1.45 23.35 28.24
N GLN A 20 -1.44 23.12 26.93
CA GLN A 20 -1.05 24.13 25.92
C GLN A 20 -2.22 25.01 25.48
N GLY A 21 -3.44 24.74 25.97
CA GLY A 21 -4.60 25.60 25.76
C GLY A 21 -5.49 25.14 24.62
N LEU A 22 -5.41 23.88 24.21
CA LEU A 22 -6.34 23.29 23.24
C LEU A 22 -7.78 23.32 23.77
N TYR A 23 -7.94 23.18 25.08
CA TYR A 23 -9.22 23.33 25.77
C TYR A 23 -9.10 24.19 27.03
N GLN A 24 -10.22 24.75 27.46
CA GLN A 24 -10.28 25.51 28.70
C GLN A 24 -10.51 24.60 29.90
N HIS A 25 -9.44 24.30 30.61
CA HIS A 25 -9.44 23.36 31.72
C HIS A 25 -9.74 24.02 33.09
N ARG A 26 -10.99 24.45 33.30
CA ARG A 26 -11.45 25.03 34.58
C ARG A 26 -11.67 23.93 35.62
N GLY A 27 -10.66 23.65 36.45
CA GLY A 27 -10.78 22.65 37.53
C GLY A 27 -9.68 21.58 37.55
N ILE A 28 -8.70 21.68 36.65
CA ILE A 28 -7.56 20.76 36.68
C ILE A 28 -6.53 21.22 37.70
N ASP A 29 -6.21 20.32 38.63
CA ASP A 29 -5.11 20.49 39.58
C ASP A 29 -3.77 20.34 38.86
N GLN A 30 -3.18 21.47 38.50
CA GLN A 30 -1.91 21.56 37.76
C GLN A 30 -0.74 20.88 38.51
N LYS A 31 -0.74 20.89 39.85
CA LYS A 31 0.31 20.23 40.64
C LYS A 31 0.22 18.72 40.51
N LYS A 32 -1.01 18.17 40.56
CA LYS A 32 -1.25 16.74 40.33
C LYS A 32 -0.91 16.33 38.89
N LEU A 33 -1.31 17.13 37.90
CA LEU A 33 -0.98 16.87 36.50
C LEU A 33 0.53 16.80 36.29
N ARG A 34 1.27 17.84 36.74
CA ARG A 34 2.73 17.88 36.69
C ARG A 34 3.36 16.65 37.36
N LYS A 35 2.89 16.27 38.54
CA LYS A 35 3.38 15.08 39.25
C LYS A 35 3.16 13.80 38.44
N LEU A 36 1.99 13.63 37.82
CA LEU A 36 1.70 12.45 36.99
C LEU A 36 2.60 12.38 35.76
N ILE A 37 2.90 13.52 35.11
CA ILE A 37 3.80 13.57 33.95
C ILE A 37 5.24 13.24 34.36
N LEU A 38 5.75 13.85 35.43
CA LEU A 38 7.11 13.60 35.92
C LEU A 38 7.31 12.17 36.47
N GLU A 39 6.24 11.53 36.95
CA GLU A 39 6.23 10.11 37.33
C GLU A 39 5.99 9.17 36.14
N SER A 40 5.93 9.69 34.91
CA SER A 40 5.64 8.93 33.68
C SER A 40 4.31 8.15 33.72
N LYS A 41 3.33 8.64 34.48
CA LYS A 41 1.97 8.10 34.52
C LYS A 41 1.05 8.70 33.46
N LEU A 42 1.43 9.87 32.93
CA LEU A 42 0.79 10.53 31.80
C LEU A 42 1.85 11.02 30.83
N ALA A 43 1.51 11.06 29.55
CA ALA A 43 2.33 11.67 28.51
C ALA A 43 2.47 13.19 28.77
N PRO A 44 3.62 13.80 28.44
CA PRO A 44 3.76 15.24 28.48
C PRO A 44 2.73 15.96 27.61
N CYS A 45 2.35 17.17 28.01
CA CYS A 45 1.48 18.06 27.23
C CYS A 45 2.30 18.76 26.14
N TYR A 46 2.79 18.01 25.15
CA TYR A 46 3.43 18.60 23.98
C TYR A 46 2.43 19.42 23.16
N PRO A 47 2.85 20.53 22.52
CA PRO A 47 2.03 21.16 21.49
C PRO A 47 1.84 20.16 20.33
N GLY A 48 0.64 20.11 19.77
CA GLY A 48 0.41 19.26 18.61
C GLY A 48 0.89 19.93 17.34
N CYS A 49 1.29 19.09 16.39
CA CYS A 49 1.69 19.47 15.05
C CYS A 49 0.60 19.03 14.06
N ASP A 50 0.37 19.83 13.03
CA ASP A 50 -0.53 19.53 11.91
C ASP A 50 0.16 18.74 10.79
N GLU A 51 1.49 18.74 10.76
CA GLU A 51 2.29 17.98 9.80
C GLU A 51 2.63 16.57 10.32
N TYR A 52 2.53 15.60 9.42
CA TYR A 52 2.97 14.24 9.68
C TYR A 52 4.51 14.16 9.70
N ALA A 53 5.05 13.49 10.71
CA ALA A 53 6.47 13.11 10.76
C ALA A 53 6.60 11.68 11.28
N LEU A 54 7.64 10.96 10.83
CA LEU A 54 7.87 9.54 11.14
C LEU A 54 7.86 9.22 12.64
N ASP A 55 8.26 10.19 13.46
CA ASP A 55 8.41 10.04 14.91
C ASP A 55 7.20 10.52 15.73
N LEU A 56 6.12 10.93 15.07
CA LEU A 56 4.92 11.43 15.74
C LEU A 56 3.73 10.48 15.57
N GLU A 57 2.92 10.40 16.62
CA GLU A 57 1.69 9.62 16.65
C GLU A 57 0.47 10.56 16.57
N GLU A 58 -0.58 10.13 15.86
CA GLU A 58 -1.80 10.91 15.68
C GLU A 58 -2.81 10.68 16.81
N CYS A 59 -3.34 11.76 17.40
CA CYS A 59 -4.45 11.65 18.34
C CYS A 59 -5.79 11.58 17.58
N PRO A 60 -6.57 10.49 17.66
CA PRO A 60 -7.82 10.31 16.90
C PRO A 60 -8.98 11.21 17.34
N ILE A 61 -8.76 12.11 18.31
CA ILE A 61 -9.78 13.04 18.83
C ILE A 61 -9.58 14.45 18.27
N CYS A 62 -8.33 14.93 18.25
CA CYS A 62 -7.98 16.26 17.74
C CYS A 62 -7.27 16.24 16.38
N PHE A 63 -6.89 15.06 15.89
CA PHE A 63 -6.19 14.85 14.62
C PHE A 63 -4.84 15.58 14.51
N TRP A 64 -4.23 15.89 15.65
CA TRP A 64 -2.89 16.47 15.71
C TRP A 64 -1.86 15.39 16.05
N TYR A 65 -0.62 15.62 15.60
CA TYR A 65 0.51 14.73 15.78
C TYR A 65 1.33 15.13 17.01
N TYR A 66 1.77 14.14 17.80
CA TYR A 66 2.50 14.35 19.04
C TYR A 66 3.68 13.36 19.19
N PRO A 67 4.76 13.75 19.87
CA PRO A 67 5.91 12.86 20.09
C PRO A 67 5.61 11.60 20.91
N SER A 68 4.54 11.63 21.72
CA SER A 68 4.07 10.47 22.46
C SER A 68 2.64 10.67 22.95
N LEU A 69 1.84 9.61 22.92
CA LEU A 69 0.46 9.63 23.38
C LEU A 69 0.23 8.73 24.62
N ASN A 70 -0.90 8.93 25.28
CA ASN A 70 -1.37 7.99 26.32
C ASN A 70 -2.14 6.86 25.65
N ARG A 71 -2.13 5.66 26.24
CA ARG A 71 -2.90 4.51 25.76
C ARG A 71 -4.06 4.20 26.69
N SER A 72 -5.22 3.99 26.11
CA SER A 72 -6.43 3.57 26.82
C SER A 72 -6.22 2.18 27.44
N ARG A 73 -6.48 2.01 28.74
CA ARG A 73 -6.31 0.69 29.38
C ARG A 73 -7.25 -0.40 28.85
N CYS A 74 -8.43 -0.01 28.38
CA CYS A 74 -9.48 -0.94 27.94
C CYS A 74 -9.33 -1.42 26.50
N CYS A 75 -8.79 -0.60 25.60
CA CYS A 75 -8.76 -0.89 24.16
C CYS A 75 -7.46 -0.46 23.46
N MET A 76 -6.46 -0.01 24.23
CA MET A 76 -5.14 0.39 23.75
C MET A 76 -5.12 1.53 22.72
N LYS A 77 -6.25 2.24 22.54
CA LYS A 77 -6.34 3.41 21.66
C LYS A 77 -5.58 4.60 22.23
N GLU A 78 -4.91 5.31 21.35
CA GLU A 78 -4.05 6.44 21.67
C GLU A 78 -4.85 7.75 21.87
N ILE A 79 -4.38 8.61 22.76
CA ILE A 79 -5.02 9.89 23.10
C ILE A 79 -4.00 10.88 23.67
N CYS A 80 -4.02 12.14 23.21
CA CYS A 80 -3.16 13.18 23.77
C CYS A 80 -3.63 13.58 25.17
N THR A 81 -2.73 14.15 25.97
CA THR A 81 -3.02 14.47 27.37
C THR A 81 -4.14 15.51 27.50
N GLU A 82 -4.21 16.52 26.63
CA GLU A 82 -5.28 17.53 26.68
C GLU A 82 -6.66 16.94 26.34
N CYS A 83 -6.77 16.09 25.31
CA CYS A 83 -8.02 15.38 25.02
C CYS A 83 -8.43 14.44 26.17
N PHE A 84 -7.48 13.76 26.82
CA PHE A 84 -7.79 12.95 27.99
C PHE A 84 -8.33 13.79 29.16
N LEU A 85 -7.71 14.94 29.41
CA LEU A 85 -8.13 15.87 30.45
C LEU A 85 -9.52 16.45 30.18
N GLN A 86 -9.87 16.67 28.91
CA GLN A 86 -11.20 17.12 28.49
C GLN A 86 -12.31 16.09 28.77
N MET A 87 -12.00 14.80 28.70
CA MET A 87 -12.97 13.72 28.93
C MET A 87 -13.36 13.55 30.40
N LYS A 88 -12.59 14.09 31.35
CA LYS A 88 -12.92 13.97 32.78
C LYS A 88 -14.07 14.89 33.14
N PRO A 89 -15.27 14.35 33.45
CA PRO A 89 -16.40 15.19 33.81
C PRO A 89 -16.12 15.90 35.14
N PRO A 90 -16.66 17.12 35.34
CA PRO A 90 -16.57 17.81 36.62
C PRO A 90 -17.36 17.10 37.73
N ASN A 91 -18.36 16.27 37.37
CA ASN A 91 -19.24 15.58 38.31
C ASN A 91 -18.77 14.13 38.55
N VAL A 92 -18.31 13.86 39.77
CA VAL A 92 -17.73 12.56 40.20
C VAL A 92 -18.74 11.41 40.34
N THR A 93 -20.03 11.66 40.16
CA THR A 93 -21.10 10.68 40.42
C THR A 93 -21.34 9.71 39.27
N ARG A 94 -20.84 10.00 38.07
CA ARG A 94 -20.96 9.11 36.90
C ARG A 94 -19.58 8.63 36.44
N PRO A 95 -19.43 7.33 36.14
CA PRO A 95 -18.17 6.82 35.61
C PRO A 95 -17.92 7.43 34.22
N THR A 96 -16.70 7.89 33.99
CA THR A 96 -16.27 8.31 32.64
C THR A 96 -16.29 7.11 31.71
N LEU A 97 -16.95 7.22 30.56
CA LEU A 97 -16.94 6.20 29.52
C LEU A 97 -15.78 6.44 28.55
N CYS A 98 -15.18 5.36 28.06
CA CYS A 98 -14.13 5.44 27.04
C CYS A 98 -14.70 6.06 25.75
N PRO A 99 -14.06 7.09 25.16
CA PRO A 99 -14.56 7.70 23.93
C PRO A 99 -14.58 6.71 22.76
N PHE A 100 -13.69 5.71 22.77
CA PHE A 100 -13.49 4.74 21.69
C PHE A 100 -14.41 3.52 21.79
N CYS A 101 -14.37 2.78 22.91
CA CYS A 101 -15.09 1.50 23.06
C CYS A 101 -16.22 1.55 24.11
N LYS A 102 -16.51 2.72 24.68
CA LYS A 102 -17.57 2.96 25.68
C LYS A 102 -17.44 2.16 26.98
N THR A 103 -16.31 1.49 27.23
CA THR A 103 -16.02 0.84 28.53
C THR A 103 -16.07 1.87 29.67
N SER A 104 -16.68 1.50 30.79
CA SER A 104 -16.78 2.37 31.98
C SER A 104 -15.43 2.55 32.69
N ASN A 105 -15.34 3.53 33.58
CA ASN A 105 -14.13 3.86 34.34
C ASN A 105 -12.91 4.10 33.44
N TYR A 106 -13.09 4.92 32.41
CA TYR A 106 -12.06 5.22 31.44
C TYR A 106 -10.78 5.72 32.11
N ALA A 107 -9.68 5.04 31.83
CA ALA A 107 -8.36 5.33 32.34
C ALA A 107 -7.31 5.08 31.24
N VAL A 108 -6.20 5.80 31.36
CA VAL A 108 -5.07 5.70 30.45
C VAL A 108 -3.81 5.31 31.20
N GLU A 109 -2.81 4.86 30.45
CA GLU A 109 -1.46 4.62 30.91
C GLU A 109 -0.46 5.17 29.89
N TYR A 110 0.72 5.50 30.38
CA TYR A 110 1.80 6.04 29.56
C TYR A 110 3.01 5.11 29.66
N HIS A 111 3.53 4.72 28.50
CA HIS A 111 4.67 3.80 28.41
C HIS A 111 5.97 4.51 28.00
N GLY A 112 5.96 5.83 27.80
CA GLY A 112 7.11 6.59 27.31
C GLY A 112 7.15 6.68 25.78
N MET A 113 8.06 7.51 25.26
CA MET A 113 8.46 7.45 23.85
C MET A 113 9.19 6.13 23.58
N LYS A 114 8.97 5.52 22.41
CA LYS A 114 9.81 4.41 21.93
C LYS A 114 11.27 4.86 21.93
N THR A 115 12.16 4.08 22.53
CA THR A 115 13.59 4.43 22.52
C THR A 115 14.16 4.30 21.12
N LYS A 116 15.34 4.91 20.85
CA LYS A 116 16.00 4.77 19.54
C LYS A 116 16.29 3.31 19.19
N GLU A 117 16.62 2.51 20.20
CA GLU A 117 16.85 1.08 20.05
C GLU A 117 15.56 0.33 19.71
N GLU A 118 14.44 0.65 20.37
CA GLU A 118 13.13 0.07 20.06
C GLU A 118 12.68 0.42 18.64
N LYS A 119 12.87 1.67 18.21
CA LYS A 119 12.61 2.11 16.83
C LYS A 119 13.50 1.40 15.82
N GLY A 120 14.80 1.29 16.10
CA GLY A 120 15.72 0.59 15.21
C GLY A 120 15.41 -0.90 15.05
N MET A 121 14.88 -1.56 16.09
CA MET A 121 14.40 -2.95 15.98
C MET A 121 13.16 -3.07 15.09
N GLU A 122 12.22 -2.13 15.21
CA GLU A 122 11.01 -2.06 14.39
C GLU A 122 11.36 -1.82 12.91
N GLU A 123 12.25 -0.87 12.62
CA GLU A 123 12.75 -0.61 11.26
C GLU A 123 13.41 -1.84 10.63
N VAL A 124 14.22 -2.59 11.40
CA VAL A 124 14.85 -3.83 10.92
C VAL A 124 13.81 -4.92 10.65
N GLU A 125 12.78 -5.02 11.48
CA GLU A 125 11.69 -5.98 11.28
C GLU A 125 10.85 -5.61 10.05
N GLU A 126 10.50 -4.34 9.89
CA GLU A 126 9.82 -3.80 8.71
C GLU A 126 10.61 -4.06 7.44
N GLN A 127 11.93 -3.80 7.46
CA GLN A 127 12.80 -4.05 6.32
C GLN A 127 12.80 -5.53 5.91
N LYS A 128 12.78 -6.46 6.87
CA LYS A 128 12.66 -7.90 6.60
C LYS A 128 11.32 -8.26 5.97
N VAL A 129 10.23 -7.64 6.42
CA VAL A 129 8.90 -7.85 5.83
C VAL A 129 8.85 -7.33 4.40
N ILE A 130 9.40 -6.15 4.14
CA ILE A 130 9.49 -5.57 2.79
C ILE A 130 10.31 -6.49 1.87
N GLU A 131 11.47 -6.96 2.34
CA GLU A 131 12.32 -7.87 1.57
C GLU A 131 11.61 -9.20 1.25
N ALA A 132 10.91 -9.78 2.23
CA ALA A 132 10.15 -11.01 2.03
C ALA A 132 9.03 -10.82 0.99
N LYS A 133 8.30 -9.69 1.05
CA LYS A 133 7.27 -9.34 0.06
C LYS A 133 7.85 -9.21 -1.36
N ILE A 134 8.99 -8.53 -1.51
CA ILE A 134 9.67 -8.38 -2.81
C ILE A 134 10.08 -9.75 -3.37
N ARG A 135 10.62 -10.65 -2.53
CA ARG A 135 11.02 -11.99 -2.96
C ARG A 135 9.83 -12.82 -3.45
N ILE A 136 8.72 -12.80 -2.71
CA ILE A 136 7.49 -13.51 -3.09
C ILE A 136 6.98 -12.97 -4.43
N GLN A 137 6.89 -11.65 -4.58
CA GLN A 137 6.40 -11.02 -5.80
C GLN A 137 7.28 -11.34 -7.02
N GLN A 138 8.61 -11.33 -6.87
CA GLN A 138 9.53 -11.70 -7.94
C GLN A 138 9.40 -13.17 -8.34
N GLN A 139 9.18 -14.05 -7.37
CA GLN A 139 8.95 -15.48 -7.61
C GLN A 139 7.66 -15.70 -8.40
N GLU A 140 6.57 -15.03 -8.01
CA GLU A 140 5.29 -15.07 -8.73
C GLU A 140 5.44 -14.62 -10.18
N ILE A 141 6.10 -13.48 -10.41
CA ILE A 141 6.39 -12.97 -11.76
C ILE A 141 7.20 -13.97 -12.58
N GLN A 142 8.20 -14.61 -11.96
CA GLN A 142 9.04 -15.60 -12.65
C GLN A 142 8.23 -16.85 -13.02
N ASP A 143 7.38 -17.33 -12.13
CA ASP A 143 6.58 -18.54 -12.35
C ASP A 143 5.44 -18.28 -13.35
N GLU A 144 4.86 -17.09 -13.37
CA GLU A 144 3.97 -16.64 -14.45
C GLU A 144 4.70 -16.54 -15.79
N GLY A 145 5.90 -15.95 -15.82
CA GLY A 145 6.73 -15.89 -17.02
C GLY A 145 7.05 -17.27 -17.60
N LYS A 146 7.42 -18.23 -16.74
CA LYS A 146 7.63 -19.64 -17.14
C LYS A 146 6.34 -20.28 -17.69
N ARG A 147 5.19 -20.04 -17.05
CA ARG A 147 3.89 -20.54 -17.50
C ARG A 147 3.49 -19.98 -18.87
N LEU A 148 3.71 -18.68 -19.10
CA LEU A 148 3.44 -18.02 -20.37
C LEU A 148 4.36 -18.56 -21.48
N LYS A 149 5.66 -18.70 -21.21
CA LYS A 149 6.61 -19.25 -22.18
C LYS A 149 6.26 -20.69 -22.57
N LYS A 150 5.91 -21.55 -21.60
CA LYS A 150 5.44 -22.93 -21.89
C LYS A 150 4.18 -22.96 -22.77
N ARG A 151 3.23 -22.03 -22.57
CA ARG A 151 2.05 -21.88 -23.43
C ARG A 151 2.41 -21.41 -24.84
N GLN A 152 3.35 -20.48 -24.96
CA GLN A 152 3.81 -19.97 -26.25
C GLN A 152 4.56 -21.05 -27.04
N ASP A 153 5.46 -21.78 -26.40
CA ASP A 153 6.23 -22.87 -27.04
C ASP A 153 5.32 -23.99 -27.54
N THR A 154 4.31 -24.41 -26.74
CA THR A 154 3.32 -25.41 -27.16
C THR A 154 2.39 -24.92 -28.27
N SER A 155 2.04 -23.62 -28.30
CA SER A 155 1.31 -22.99 -29.40
C SER A 155 2.14 -22.92 -30.69
N SER A 156 3.39 -22.44 -30.60
CA SER A 156 4.30 -22.32 -31.75
C SER A 156 4.61 -23.68 -32.36
N SER A 157 4.89 -24.69 -31.54
CA SER A 157 5.12 -26.05 -32.03
C SER A 157 3.89 -26.61 -32.76
N ARG A 158 2.68 -26.33 -32.27
CA ARG A 158 1.42 -26.76 -32.92
C ARG A 158 1.19 -26.07 -34.26
N ARG A 159 1.50 -24.76 -34.37
CA ARG A 159 1.42 -24.01 -35.63
C ARG A 159 2.46 -24.48 -36.66
N MET A 160 3.68 -24.78 -36.22
CA MET A 160 4.72 -25.32 -37.12
C MET A 160 4.31 -26.68 -37.69
N ILE A 161 3.75 -27.58 -36.87
CA ILE A 161 3.24 -28.89 -37.31
C ILE A 161 2.10 -28.74 -38.33
N SER A 162 1.17 -27.80 -38.11
CA SER A 162 0.08 -27.53 -39.06
C SER A 162 0.58 -26.95 -40.38
N ALA A 163 1.54 -26.02 -40.35
CA ALA A 163 2.12 -25.43 -41.56
C ALA A 163 2.91 -26.45 -42.40
N GLU A 164 3.66 -27.36 -41.77
CA GLU A 164 4.36 -28.44 -42.47
C GLU A 164 3.39 -29.44 -43.13
N GLY A 165 2.26 -29.73 -42.49
CA GLY A 165 1.19 -30.55 -43.06
C GLY A 165 0.56 -29.92 -44.30
N GLU A 166 0.28 -28.62 -44.25
CA GLU A 166 -0.29 -27.87 -45.39
C GLU A 166 0.68 -27.80 -46.59
N ILE A 167 1.98 -27.58 -46.35
CA ILE A 167 3.01 -27.55 -47.42
C ILE A 167 3.16 -28.93 -48.07
N GLN A 168 3.10 -30.01 -47.30
CA GLN A 168 3.18 -31.38 -47.83
C GLN A 168 1.95 -31.76 -48.64
N ASP A 169 0.75 -31.31 -48.23
CA ASP A 169 -0.48 -31.61 -48.95
C ASP A 169 -0.64 -30.77 -50.23
N GLU A 170 -0.15 -29.52 -50.23
CA GLU A 170 0.02 -28.71 -51.45
C GLU A 170 0.99 -29.36 -52.44
N ALA A 171 2.16 -29.82 -51.97
CA ALA A 171 3.16 -30.48 -52.81
C ALA A 171 2.62 -31.80 -53.43
N LYS A 172 1.81 -32.55 -52.69
CA LYS A 172 1.12 -33.76 -53.20
C LYS A 172 0.05 -33.41 -54.24
N ARG A 173 -0.71 -32.32 -54.05
CA ARG A 173 -1.71 -31.84 -55.03
C ARG A 173 -1.05 -31.35 -56.32
N LEU A 174 0.09 -30.67 -56.24
CA LEU A 174 0.88 -30.22 -57.39
C LEU A 174 1.47 -31.39 -58.20
N LYS A 175 2.00 -32.43 -57.54
CA LYS A 175 2.43 -33.66 -58.22
C LYS A 175 1.28 -34.38 -58.93
N LYS A 176 0.12 -34.50 -58.28
CA LYS A 176 -1.08 -35.11 -58.88
C LYS A 176 -1.60 -34.34 -60.11
N ARG A 177 -1.36 -33.02 -60.18
CA ARG A 177 -1.69 -32.19 -61.35
C ARG A 177 -0.70 -32.41 -62.51
N GLN A 178 0.58 -32.61 -62.24
CA GLN A 178 1.58 -32.91 -63.28
C GLN A 178 1.38 -34.29 -63.91
N ASP A 179 0.95 -35.30 -63.14
CA ASP A 179 0.67 -36.64 -63.67
C ASP A 179 -0.62 -36.71 -64.52
N SER A 180 -1.42 -35.64 -64.53
CA SER A 180 -2.65 -35.54 -65.33
C SER A 180 -2.45 -34.84 -66.70
N CYS A 181 -1.26 -34.28 -66.97
CA CYS A 181 -0.95 -33.61 -68.24
C CYS A 181 -0.02 -34.48 -69.09
N SER A 182 -0.55 -35.60 -69.58
CA SER A 182 0.05 -36.40 -70.66
C SER A 182 -1.07 -37.02 -71.50
N SER A 183 -1.97 -36.17 -72.00
CA SER A 183 -2.82 -36.50 -73.15
C SER A 183 -3.41 -35.22 -73.78
N SER A 184 -2.69 -34.71 -74.77
CA SER A 184 -3.12 -34.00 -75.99
C SER A 184 -4.53 -33.39 -76.06
N LYS A 185 -4.65 -32.08 -76.34
CA LYS A 185 -4.93 -31.50 -77.69
C LYS A 185 -5.26 -29.99 -77.62
N THR A 186 -4.81 -29.32 -78.67
CA THR A 186 -5.03 -27.94 -79.12
C THR A 186 -6.50 -27.49 -79.17
N ILE A 187 -6.78 -26.20 -78.93
CA ILE A 187 -7.59 -25.26 -79.75
C ILE A 187 -7.60 -23.88 -79.03
N ASP A 188 -7.33 -22.81 -79.80
CA ASP A 188 -7.59 -21.37 -79.54
C ASP A 188 -8.64 -20.90 -80.59
N PRO A 189 -9.22 -19.68 -80.60
CA PRO A 189 -9.32 -18.60 -79.60
C PRO A 189 -10.75 -17.97 -79.52
N THR A 190 -10.99 -17.01 -78.61
CA THR A 190 -11.60 -15.65 -78.84
C THR A 190 -12.24 -15.06 -77.56
N ASP A 191 -11.80 -13.83 -77.25
CA ASP A 191 -12.51 -12.62 -76.76
C ASP A 191 -13.45 -12.71 -75.54
N ASP A 192 -13.17 -11.94 -74.46
CA ASP A 192 -13.67 -10.56 -74.34
C ASP A 192 -13.27 -9.85 -73.03
N TYR A 193 -12.84 -8.59 -73.23
CA TYR A 193 -13.00 -7.38 -72.43
C TYR A 193 -12.50 -7.22 -70.97
N CYS A 194 -11.81 -6.10 -70.79
CA CYS A 194 -11.18 -5.53 -69.61
C CYS A 194 -12.19 -5.03 -68.56
N ASN A 195 -11.80 -4.98 -67.28
CA ASN A 195 -12.06 -3.76 -66.53
C ASN A 195 -11.06 -3.50 -65.38
N ILE A 196 -10.58 -2.25 -65.40
CA ILE A 196 -9.70 -1.58 -64.46
C ILE A 196 -10.57 -0.97 -63.37
N GLY A 197 -10.06 -0.86 -62.15
CA GLY A 197 -10.74 -0.14 -61.08
C GLY A 197 -9.91 0.00 -59.81
N ASP A 198 -8.81 0.75 -59.91
CA ASP A 198 -8.19 1.44 -58.77
C ASP A 198 -9.25 2.29 -58.04
N THR A 199 -9.21 2.35 -56.70
CA THR A 199 -8.86 3.60 -55.99
C THR A 199 -8.80 3.43 -54.46
N SER A 200 -7.98 4.31 -53.91
CA SER A 200 -7.34 4.36 -52.60
C SER A 200 -8.14 5.13 -51.53
N LEU A 201 -7.54 5.17 -50.31
CA LEU A 201 -7.69 6.17 -49.22
C LEU A 201 -8.81 5.90 -48.18
N LEU A 202 -8.66 6.00 -46.85
CA LEU A 202 -7.71 6.69 -45.96
C LEU A 202 -7.56 5.99 -44.58
N VAL A 203 -6.29 5.91 -44.12
CA VAL A 203 -5.69 6.22 -42.80
C VAL A 203 -6.09 5.47 -41.48
N PRO A 204 -5.10 5.15 -40.60
CA PRO A 204 -5.23 4.42 -39.32
C PRO A 204 -5.10 5.38 -38.09
N PRO A 205 -4.52 4.97 -36.95
CA PRO A 205 -5.12 4.37 -35.75
C PRO A 205 -5.25 5.36 -34.56
N LEU A 206 -6.05 5.03 -33.54
CA LEU A 206 -6.02 5.75 -32.25
C LEU A 206 -5.20 4.99 -31.21
N ASP A 207 -4.10 5.62 -30.81
CA ASP A 207 -3.27 5.32 -29.66
C ASP A 207 -4.01 5.61 -28.34
N ILE A 208 -3.97 4.66 -27.40
CA ILE A 208 -4.24 4.91 -25.98
C ILE A 208 -3.04 4.41 -25.19
N PHE A 209 -2.01 5.25 -25.12
CA PHE A 209 -1.02 5.20 -24.05
C PHE A 209 -0.45 6.61 -23.86
N SER A 210 -0.24 6.96 -22.59
CA SER A 210 0.54 8.11 -22.10
C SER A 210 -0.25 9.36 -21.69
N THR A 211 -0.46 9.47 -20.39
CA THR A 211 -0.37 10.67 -19.53
C THR A 211 -0.62 10.10 -18.12
N VAL A 212 0.26 10.22 -17.12
CA VAL A 212 0.65 11.47 -16.47
C VAL A 212 1.97 11.25 -15.71
N LEU A 213 2.97 12.08 -16.00
CA LEU A 213 4.04 12.47 -15.08
C LEU A 213 4.34 13.96 -15.26
N ARG A 214 4.56 14.63 -14.12
CA ARG A 214 5.07 16.01 -13.92
C ARG A 214 4.08 17.14 -14.23
N SER A 215 4.13 18.29 -13.59
CA SER A 215 4.77 18.87 -12.40
C SER A 215 4.31 20.32 -12.53
N ASP A 216 3.78 20.93 -11.48
CA ASP A 216 3.81 22.39 -11.25
C ASP A 216 3.12 22.65 -9.91
N TYR A 217 3.92 22.88 -8.88
CA TYR A 217 3.82 23.91 -7.83
C TYR A 217 4.87 23.63 -6.75
#